data_AF-A0A8I1PKD4-F1
#
_entry.id   AF-A0A8I1PKD4-F1
#
_cell.length_a   1.000
_cell.length_b   1.000
_cell.length_c   1.000
_cell.angle_alpha   90.00
_cell.angle_beta   90.00
_cell.angle_gamma   90.00
#
_symmetry.space_group_name_H-M   'P 1'
#
loop_
_entity.id
_entity.type
_entity.pdbx_description
1 polymer ?
#
loop_
_entity_poly.entity_id
_entity_poly.type
_entity_poly.pdbx_seq_one_letter_code
_entity_poly.pdbx_strand_id
1 'polypeptide(L)'
;MMRRLRNVALIVVALAAVGGVYALLVPSPQTAVAQTADTARTAQGRALYEQACISCHGANLQGEPGRGPGLTGVGDAAVYFQVSTGRMPLAGPQDRGYRKAPAPEFDPTTEQGSANLAALGAYVEANGGGPTTPTTPGDQLIGSDVAHGGELYRLNCASCHNFTGRGGVLADGRYPPRLDGATPTQMYTAMLSGPMAMPVFSDQQLTPEEKKDIIAYVVSVRGQNNAPGGFGLGELGPSTEGVIAFVVGLATLVGVAAWIGART
;
A
#
# COMPACT_ATOMS: atom_id res chain seq x y z
N MET A 1 -7.24 63.76 44.91
CA MET A 1 -6.61 62.42 44.97
C MET A 1 -7.60 61.27 44.71
N MET A 2 -8.74 61.21 45.41
CA MET A 2 -9.68 60.06 45.38
C MET A 2 -10.30 59.75 44.00
N ARG A 3 -10.57 60.75 43.15
CA ARG A 3 -11.13 60.53 41.80
C ARG A 3 -10.16 59.83 40.85
N ARG A 4 -8.85 60.05 40.99
CA ARG A 4 -7.84 59.39 40.14
C ARG A 4 -7.66 57.92 40.53
N LEU A 5 -7.67 57.62 41.83
CA LEU A 5 -7.59 56.25 42.35
C LEU A 5 -8.80 55.40 41.92
N ARG A 6 -10.01 55.97 41.93
CA ARG A 6 -11.22 55.29 41.44
C ARG A 6 -11.14 54.95 39.95
N ASN A 7 -10.64 55.86 39.12
CA ASN A 7 -10.54 55.63 37.68
C ASN A 7 -9.47 54.57 37.36
N VAL A 8 -8.36 54.54 38.09
CA VAL A 8 -7.33 53.50 37.96
C VAL A 8 -7.89 52.13 38.39
N ALA A 9 -8.61 52.08 39.52
CA ALA A 9 -9.22 50.83 39.99
C ALA A 9 -10.23 50.27 38.97
N LEU A 10 -11.04 51.12 38.35
CA LEU A 10 -12.00 50.70 37.31
C LEU A 10 -11.28 50.15 36.07
N ILE A 11 -10.17 50.75 35.64
CA ILE A 11 -9.38 50.26 34.50
C ILE A 11 -8.76 48.91 34.81
N VAL A 12 -8.22 48.71 36.02
CA VAL A 12 -7.65 47.42 36.44
C VAL A 12 -8.71 46.32 36.48
N VAL A 13 -9.90 46.61 37.02
CA VAL A 13 -11.00 45.65 37.04
C VAL A 13 -11.49 45.32 35.64
N ALA A 14 -11.61 46.32 34.76
CA ALA A 14 -12.01 46.11 33.37
C ALA A 14 -10.97 45.26 32.60
N LEU A 15 -9.68 45.54 32.77
CA LEU A 15 -8.61 44.76 32.14
C LEU A 15 -8.56 43.32 32.66
N ALA A 16 -8.77 43.12 33.98
CA ALA A 16 -8.83 41.79 34.57
C ALA A 16 -10.05 41.01 34.07
N ALA A 17 -11.21 41.66 33.93
CA ALA A 17 -12.42 41.03 33.40
C ALA A 17 -12.23 40.62 31.93
N VAL A 18 -11.65 41.50 31.10
CA VAL A 18 -11.36 41.19 29.70
C VAL A 18 -10.32 40.06 29.59
N GLY A 19 -9.26 40.08 30.40
CA GLY A 19 -8.26 39.02 30.45
C GLY A 19 -8.83 37.68 30.90
N GLY A 20 -9.72 37.69 31.91
CA GLY A 20 -10.39 36.48 32.40
C GLY A 20 -11.37 35.88 31.39
N VAL A 21 -12.16 36.72 30.72
CA VAL A 21 -13.07 36.28 29.64
C VAL A 21 -12.26 35.72 28.46
N TYR A 22 -11.16 36.38 28.07
CA TYR A 22 -10.28 35.88 27.02
C TYR A 22 -9.67 34.52 27.38
N ALA A 23 -9.21 34.33 28.61
CA ALA A 23 -8.67 33.04 29.06
C ALA A 23 -9.70 31.89 29.04
N LEU A 24 -11.00 32.18 29.20
CA LEU A 24 -12.08 31.19 29.11
C LEU A 24 -12.52 30.88 27.67
N LEU A 25 -12.24 31.79 26.73
CA LEU A 25 -12.60 31.66 25.31
C LEU A 25 -11.44 31.15 24.44
N VAL A 26 -10.20 31.22 24.91
CA VAL A 26 -9.04 30.66 24.21
C VAL A 26 -9.11 29.14 24.26
N PRO A 27 -9.07 28.44 23.10
CA PRO A 27 -8.99 26.99 23.07
C PRO A 27 -7.79 26.51 23.88
N SER A 28 -7.96 25.44 24.66
CA SER A 28 -6.85 24.77 25.33
C SER A 28 -5.72 24.54 24.31
N PRO A 29 -4.48 25.00 24.55
CA PRO A 29 -3.38 24.71 23.65
C PRO A 29 -3.26 23.19 23.54
N GLN A 30 -3.30 22.68 22.31
CA GLN A 30 -2.99 21.28 22.04
C GLN A 30 -1.54 21.07 22.50
N THR A 31 -1.39 20.41 23.64
CA THR A 31 -0.07 20.10 24.21
C THR A 31 0.72 19.27 23.20
N ALA A 32 2.02 19.57 23.08
CA ALA A 32 2.99 19.06 22.11
C ALA A 32 3.32 17.55 22.25
N VAL A 33 2.31 16.70 22.43
CA VAL A 33 2.45 15.23 22.51
C VAL A 33 2.64 14.63 21.11
N ALA A 34 2.10 15.28 20.06
CA ALA A 34 2.27 14.84 18.67
C ALA A 34 3.73 14.97 18.19
N GLN A 35 4.39 16.09 18.50
CA GLN A 35 5.80 16.32 18.10
C GLN A 35 6.78 15.38 18.81
N THR A 36 6.54 15.02 20.08
CA THR A 36 7.40 14.08 20.81
C THR A 36 7.19 12.64 20.36
N ALA A 37 5.95 12.24 20.05
CA ALA A 37 5.66 10.93 19.48
C ALA A 37 6.27 10.76 18.07
N ASP A 38 6.21 11.80 17.23
CA ASP A 38 6.76 11.74 15.87
C ASP A 38 8.30 11.75 15.86
N THR A 39 8.94 12.49 16.77
CA THR A 39 10.40 12.46 16.93
C THR A 39 10.90 11.11 17.47
N ALA A 40 10.22 10.53 18.45
CA ALA A 40 10.55 9.19 18.95
C ALA A 40 10.38 8.12 17.86
N ARG A 41 9.28 8.18 17.09
CA ARG A 41 9.03 7.26 15.97
C ARG A 41 10.09 7.40 14.87
N THR A 42 10.48 8.62 14.52
CA THR A 42 11.53 8.90 13.54
C THR A 42 12.89 8.36 14.02
N ALA A 43 13.21 8.51 15.31
CA ALA A 43 14.44 7.98 15.90
C ALA A 43 14.48 6.43 15.89
N GLN A 44 13.35 5.78 16.19
CA GLN A 44 13.21 4.33 16.03
C GLN A 44 13.40 3.91 14.58
N GLY A 45 12.77 4.61 13.63
CA GLY A 45 12.93 4.37 12.20
C GLY A 45 14.37 4.47 11.74
N ARG A 46 15.10 5.47 12.23
CA ARG A 46 16.53 5.62 11.98
C ARG A 46 17.32 4.41 12.47
N ALA A 47 17.06 3.93 13.68
CA ALA A 47 17.76 2.77 14.23
C ALA A 47 17.52 1.51 13.39
N LEU A 48 16.27 1.28 12.93
CA LEU A 48 15.94 0.18 12.01
C LEU A 48 16.66 0.34 10.66
N TYR A 49 16.69 1.55 10.11
CA TYR A 49 17.36 1.87 8.86
C TYR A 49 18.88 1.64 8.92
N GLU A 50 19.52 2.06 10.01
CA GLU A 50 20.96 1.86 10.25
C GLU A 50 21.32 0.37 10.37
N GLN A 51 20.41 -0.46 10.85
CA GLN A 51 20.64 -1.91 10.98
C GLN A 51 20.47 -2.66 9.65
N ALA A 52 19.47 -2.30 8.84
CA ALA A 52 19.04 -3.14 7.72
C ALA A 52 19.25 -2.51 6.32
N CYS A 53 19.35 -1.18 6.21
CA CYS A 53 19.21 -0.48 4.92
C CYS A 53 20.46 0.31 4.51
N ILE A 54 21.21 0.85 5.48
CA ILE A 54 22.32 1.79 5.26
C ILE A 54 23.40 1.27 4.31
N SER A 55 23.66 -0.04 4.31
CA SER A 55 24.76 -0.61 3.51
C SER A 55 24.52 -0.51 2.01
N CYS A 56 23.26 -0.40 1.57
CA CYS A 56 22.91 -0.25 0.15
C CYS A 56 22.31 1.13 -0.16
N HIS A 57 21.59 1.73 0.79
CA HIS A 57 20.88 3.00 0.56
C HIS A 57 21.60 4.23 1.16
N GLY A 58 22.74 4.03 1.82
CA GLY A 58 23.59 5.09 2.37
C GLY A 58 23.03 5.70 3.67
N ALA A 59 23.89 6.33 4.47
CA ALA A 59 23.51 6.90 5.78
C ALA A 59 22.45 8.01 5.73
N ASN A 60 22.37 8.71 4.60
CA ASN A 60 21.52 9.88 4.38
C ASN A 60 20.56 9.65 3.21
N LEU A 61 20.14 8.42 2.95
CA LEU A 61 19.27 8.04 1.83
C LEU A 61 19.86 8.31 0.43
N GLN A 62 21.16 8.56 0.32
CA GLN A 62 21.79 8.99 -0.94
C GLN A 62 22.03 7.84 -1.93
N GLY A 63 21.87 6.59 -1.49
CA GLY A 63 22.21 5.41 -2.27
C GLY A 63 23.71 5.10 -2.26
N GLU A 64 24.06 3.93 -2.76
CA GLU A 64 25.44 3.49 -2.92
C GLU A 64 25.61 2.93 -4.34
N PRO A 65 26.49 3.53 -5.18
CA PRO A 65 26.70 3.10 -6.56
C PRO A 65 26.95 1.60 -6.69
N GLY A 66 26.16 0.94 -7.55
CA GLY A 66 26.27 -0.51 -7.78
C GLY A 66 25.73 -1.40 -6.65
N ARG A 67 25.21 -0.84 -5.55
CA ARG A 67 24.59 -1.59 -4.45
C ARG A 67 23.12 -1.27 -4.25
N GLY A 68 22.74 0.00 -4.24
CA GLY A 68 21.35 0.41 -4.04
C GLY A 68 21.08 1.84 -4.46
N PRO A 69 19.86 2.14 -4.97
CA PRO A 69 19.49 3.50 -5.35
C PRO A 69 19.33 4.40 -4.12
N GLY A 70 19.34 5.71 -4.36
CA GLY A 70 18.92 6.68 -3.35
C GLY A 70 17.43 6.53 -3.03
N LEU A 71 17.07 6.87 -1.79
CA LEU A 71 15.70 6.85 -1.27
C LEU A 71 15.15 8.26 -1.03
N THR A 72 15.82 9.31 -1.52
CA THR A 72 15.26 10.66 -1.49
C THR A 72 14.11 10.77 -2.48
N GLY A 73 12.96 11.30 -2.05
CA GLY A 73 11.77 11.50 -2.89
C GLY A 73 10.91 10.25 -3.16
N VAL A 74 11.30 9.07 -2.66
CA VAL A 74 10.54 7.83 -2.89
C VAL A 74 9.27 7.75 -2.03
N GLY A 75 9.25 8.47 -0.90
CA GLY A 75 8.15 8.48 0.07
C GLY A 75 8.03 7.23 0.92
N ASP A 76 7.32 7.35 2.03
CA ASP A 76 7.04 6.20 2.91
C ASP A 76 6.20 5.11 2.22
N ALA A 77 5.41 5.46 1.18
CA ALA A 77 4.53 4.51 0.50
C ALA A 77 5.34 3.44 -0.24
N ALA A 78 6.44 3.86 -0.87
CA ALA A 78 7.38 2.94 -1.50
C ALA A 78 8.04 2.03 -0.45
N VAL A 79 8.43 2.59 0.70
CA VAL A 79 9.04 1.82 1.80
C VAL A 79 8.07 0.79 2.35
N TYR A 80 6.85 1.21 2.69
CA TYR A 80 5.80 0.32 3.17
C TYR A 80 5.54 -0.78 2.15
N PHE A 81 5.37 -0.46 0.87
CA PHE A 81 5.13 -1.46 -0.15
C PHE A 81 6.29 -2.47 -0.24
N GLN A 82 7.53 -2.00 -0.38
CA GLN A 82 8.68 -2.88 -0.59
C GLN A 82 8.95 -3.77 0.63
N VAL A 83 8.87 -3.21 1.84
CA VAL A 83 9.22 -3.93 3.07
C VAL A 83 8.07 -4.82 3.56
N SER A 84 6.82 -4.33 3.56
CA SER A 84 5.66 -5.14 4.01
C SER A 84 5.36 -6.31 3.09
N THR A 85 5.75 -6.24 1.82
CA THR A 85 5.65 -7.34 0.87
C THR A 85 6.86 -8.26 0.86
N GLY A 86 7.82 -7.99 1.75
CA GLY A 86 9.07 -8.71 1.89
C GLY A 86 10.05 -8.53 0.75
N ARG A 87 9.78 -7.72 -0.27
CA ARG A 87 10.72 -7.51 -1.41
C ARG A 87 12.03 -6.89 -0.96
N MET A 88 11.94 -5.99 0.02
CA MET A 88 13.09 -5.41 0.72
C MET A 88 13.08 -5.85 2.19
N PRO A 89 14.26 -6.06 2.81
CA PRO A 89 15.58 -6.06 2.18
C PRO A 89 15.81 -7.24 1.20
N LEU A 90 16.62 -7.03 0.17
CA LEU A 90 17.05 -8.09 -0.73
C LEU A 90 17.98 -9.06 0.00
N ALA A 91 17.81 -10.37 -0.23
CA ALA A 91 18.65 -11.38 0.42
C ALA A 91 20.10 -11.38 -0.11
N GLY A 92 20.32 -10.79 -1.28
CA GLY A 92 21.64 -10.63 -1.90
C GLY A 92 21.53 -10.05 -3.32
N PRO A 93 22.65 -9.85 -4.02
CA PRO A 93 22.68 -9.19 -5.34
C PRO A 93 21.88 -9.90 -6.44
N GLN A 94 21.65 -11.21 -6.27
CA GLN A 94 20.93 -12.05 -7.23
C GLN A 94 19.40 -12.02 -7.01
N ASP A 95 18.96 -11.45 -5.89
CA ASP A 95 17.54 -11.38 -5.54
C ASP A 95 16.84 -10.36 -6.44
N ARG A 96 15.83 -10.83 -7.16
CA ARG A 96 15.06 -10.03 -8.12
C ARG A 96 13.97 -9.18 -7.47
N GLY A 97 13.85 -9.20 -6.13
CA GLY A 97 12.83 -8.43 -5.42
C GLY A 97 11.43 -8.97 -5.64
N TYR A 98 11.30 -10.30 -5.79
CA TYR A 98 9.99 -10.94 -5.81
C TYR A 98 9.36 -10.95 -4.42
N ARG A 99 8.03 -10.98 -4.36
CA ARG A 99 7.29 -11.07 -3.10
C ARG A 99 7.75 -12.31 -2.34
N LYS A 100 8.11 -12.13 -1.07
CA LYS A 100 8.48 -13.18 -0.12
C LYS A 100 7.84 -12.86 1.23
N ALA A 101 7.93 -13.79 2.19
CA ALA A 101 7.53 -13.46 3.54
C ALA A 101 8.39 -12.27 4.03
N PRO A 102 7.78 -11.21 4.61
CA PRO A 102 8.55 -10.13 5.19
C PRO A 102 9.42 -10.66 6.33
N ALA A 103 10.54 -9.99 6.60
CA ALA A 103 11.32 -10.31 7.78
C ALA A 103 10.43 -10.19 9.03
N PRO A 104 10.58 -11.05 10.05
CA PRO A 104 9.68 -11.06 11.21
C PRO A 104 9.53 -9.69 11.90
N GLU A 105 10.60 -8.89 11.95
CA GLU A 105 10.58 -7.54 12.51
C GLU A 105 9.77 -6.52 11.68
N PHE A 106 9.39 -6.84 10.45
CA PHE A 106 8.60 -5.99 9.56
C PHE A 106 7.32 -6.69 9.09
N ASP A 107 6.89 -7.75 9.76
CA ASP A 107 5.65 -8.45 9.43
C ASP A 107 4.43 -7.55 9.72
N PRO A 108 3.69 -7.09 8.68
CA PRO A 108 2.55 -6.19 8.87
C PRO A 108 1.37 -6.84 9.60
N THR A 109 1.38 -8.16 9.79
CA THR A 109 0.36 -8.89 10.56
C THR A 109 0.59 -8.84 12.07
N THR A 110 1.78 -8.38 12.49
CA THR A 110 2.14 -8.22 13.91
C THR A 110 2.09 -6.75 14.31
N GLU A 111 1.75 -6.47 15.57
CA GLU A 111 1.77 -5.11 16.11
C GLU A 111 3.18 -4.50 16.05
N GLN A 112 4.20 -5.27 16.41
CA GLN A 112 5.59 -4.80 16.35
C GLN A 112 6.04 -4.53 14.92
N GLY A 113 5.72 -5.41 13.96
CA GLY A 113 6.13 -5.26 12.58
C GLY A 113 5.43 -4.09 11.89
N SER A 114 4.14 -3.90 12.14
CA SER A 114 3.40 -2.71 11.67
C SER A 114 3.94 -1.41 12.29
N ALA A 115 4.29 -1.40 13.57
CA ALA A 115 4.95 -0.26 14.22
C ALA A 115 6.34 0.02 13.62
N ASN A 116 7.13 -1.02 13.34
CA ASN A 116 8.45 -0.89 12.71
C ASN A 116 8.35 -0.37 11.27
N LEU A 117 7.37 -0.83 10.48
CA LEU A 117 7.09 -0.30 9.15
C LEU A 117 6.73 1.19 9.20
N ALA A 118 5.85 1.60 10.12
CA ALA A 118 5.47 3.00 10.31
C ALA A 118 6.67 3.85 10.76
N ALA A 119 7.52 3.33 11.65
CA ALA A 119 8.72 4.01 12.09
C ALA A 119 9.74 4.20 10.95
N LEU A 120 10.01 3.14 10.19
CA LEU A 120 10.91 3.18 9.03
C LEU A 120 10.39 4.14 7.96
N GLY A 121 9.09 4.10 7.67
CA GLY A 121 8.41 5.04 6.78
C GLY A 121 8.57 6.49 7.24
N ALA A 122 8.28 6.78 8.51
CA ALA A 122 8.44 8.13 9.07
C ALA A 122 9.88 8.67 8.95
N TYR A 123 10.88 7.81 9.15
CA TYR A 123 12.28 8.20 8.95
C TYR A 123 12.59 8.56 7.50
N VAL A 124 12.15 7.74 6.54
CA VAL A 124 12.38 8.04 5.12
C VAL A 124 11.61 9.28 4.68
N GLU A 125 10.37 9.45 5.12
CA GLU A 125 9.56 10.64 4.82
C GLU A 125 10.21 11.92 5.39
N ALA A 126 10.65 11.90 6.64
CA ALA A 126 11.27 13.06 7.28
C ALA A 126 12.58 13.52 6.62
N ASN A 127 13.32 12.62 5.97
CA ASN A 127 14.63 12.91 5.37
C ASN A 127 14.60 13.00 3.84
N GLY A 128 13.63 12.35 3.19
CA GLY A 128 13.55 12.24 1.73
C GLY A 128 12.28 12.79 1.11
N GLY A 129 11.17 12.79 1.86
CA GLY A 129 9.83 13.12 1.36
C GLY A 129 9.30 12.17 0.28
N GLY A 130 8.06 12.38 -0.13
CA GLY A 130 7.44 11.72 -1.29
C GLY A 130 5.99 11.33 -1.04
N PRO A 131 5.45 10.37 -1.81
CA PRO A 131 4.10 9.84 -1.57
C PRO A 131 4.01 9.13 -0.21
N THR A 132 2.96 9.43 0.54
CA THR A 132 2.74 8.86 1.87
C THR A 132 1.70 7.74 1.86
N THR A 133 1.84 6.83 2.82
CA THR A 133 1.01 5.68 3.07
C THR A 133 -0.28 6.19 3.69
N PRO A 134 -1.45 5.72 3.24
CA PRO A 134 -2.70 6.13 3.85
C PRO A 134 -2.70 5.84 5.36
N THR A 135 -3.06 6.85 6.15
CA THR A 135 -3.29 6.70 7.60
C THR A 135 -4.57 5.91 7.88
N THR A 136 -5.44 5.79 6.88
CA THR A 136 -6.67 5.01 6.91
C THR A 136 -6.37 3.51 6.99
N PRO A 137 -7.04 2.78 7.91
CA PRO A 137 -6.94 1.33 7.99
C PRO A 137 -7.27 0.64 6.66
N GLY A 138 -6.64 -0.51 6.39
CA GLY A 138 -6.73 -1.17 5.09
C GLY A 138 -8.15 -1.58 4.67
N ASP A 139 -9.01 -1.97 5.61
CA ASP A 139 -10.42 -2.27 5.34
C ASP A 139 -11.20 -1.06 4.79
N GLN A 140 -10.86 0.14 5.25
CA GLN A 140 -11.42 1.42 4.78
C GLN A 140 -10.76 1.93 3.48
N LEU A 141 -9.75 1.23 2.96
CA LEU A 141 -9.21 1.47 1.62
C LEU A 141 -9.94 0.67 0.54
N ILE A 142 -10.96 -0.11 0.92
CA ILE A 142 -11.85 -0.79 -0.01
C ILE A 142 -13.00 0.18 -0.32
N GLY A 143 -13.02 0.68 -1.55
CA GLY A 143 -14.07 1.59 -2.05
C GLY A 143 -15.45 0.94 -2.12
N SER A 144 -16.46 1.76 -2.36
CA SER A 144 -17.85 1.31 -2.44
C SER A 144 -18.30 1.01 -3.87
N ASP A 145 -17.64 1.55 -4.90
CA ASP A 145 -18.05 1.38 -6.30
C ASP A 145 -17.16 0.36 -7.04
N VAL A 146 -17.55 -0.90 -6.93
CA VAL A 146 -16.87 -2.02 -7.60
C VAL A 146 -16.98 -1.92 -9.13
N ALA A 147 -18.07 -1.34 -9.66
CA ALA A 147 -18.30 -1.25 -11.10
C ALA A 147 -17.36 -0.21 -11.73
N HIS A 148 -17.28 0.97 -11.11
CA HIS A 148 -16.33 2.01 -11.48
C HIS A 148 -14.88 1.53 -11.33
N GLY A 149 -14.56 0.89 -10.21
CA GLY A 149 -13.25 0.27 -9.99
C GLY A 149 -12.86 -0.74 -11.06
N GLY A 150 -13.82 -1.55 -11.52
CA GLY A 150 -13.61 -2.52 -12.57
C GLY A 150 -13.40 -1.90 -13.95
N GLU A 151 -13.98 -0.75 -14.24
CA GLU A 151 -13.68 0.03 -15.45
C GLU A 151 -12.26 0.56 -15.41
N LEU A 152 -11.89 1.25 -14.34
CA LEU A 152 -10.55 1.81 -14.16
C LEU A 152 -9.47 0.74 -14.18
N TYR A 153 -9.69 -0.40 -13.53
CA TYR A 153 -8.74 -1.51 -13.52
C TYR A 153 -8.52 -2.10 -14.92
N ARG A 154 -9.59 -2.29 -15.69
CA ARG A 154 -9.48 -2.81 -17.07
C ARG A 154 -8.72 -1.86 -17.99
N LEU A 155 -8.89 -0.55 -17.80
CA LEU A 155 -8.21 0.48 -18.57
C LEU A 155 -6.72 0.63 -18.19
N ASN A 156 -6.37 0.48 -16.91
CA ASN A 156 -5.06 0.86 -16.39
C ASN A 156 -4.16 -0.30 -15.94
N CYS A 157 -4.73 -1.46 -15.57
CA CYS A 157 -4.03 -2.50 -14.84
C CYS A 157 -4.10 -3.89 -15.50
N ALA A 158 -5.23 -4.22 -16.14
CA ALA A 158 -5.50 -5.56 -16.65
C ALA A 158 -4.54 -6.02 -17.76
N SER A 159 -3.94 -5.09 -18.49
CA SER A 159 -2.91 -5.39 -19.51
C SER A 159 -1.69 -6.11 -18.93
N CYS A 160 -1.37 -5.84 -17.66
CA CYS A 160 -0.26 -6.45 -16.95
C CYS A 160 -0.72 -7.54 -15.96
N HIS A 161 -1.78 -7.26 -15.20
CA HIS A 161 -2.22 -8.12 -14.10
C HIS A 161 -3.34 -9.10 -14.46
N ASN A 162 -3.79 -9.14 -15.73
CA ASN A 162 -4.97 -9.87 -16.18
C ASN A 162 -6.27 -9.32 -15.58
N PHE A 163 -7.43 -9.66 -16.14
CA PHE A 163 -8.74 -9.13 -15.75
C PHE A 163 -9.09 -9.39 -14.28
N THR A 164 -8.68 -10.53 -13.73
CA THR A 164 -8.97 -10.89 -12.33
C THR A 164 -7.73 -10.83 -11.42
N GLY A 165 -6.66 -10.13 -11.83
CA GLY A 165 -5.46 -10.00 -11.02
C GLY A 165 -4.60 -11.26 -10.94
N ARG A 166 -4.67 -12.14 -11.95
CA ARG A 166 -3.88 -13.39 -12.02
C ARG A 166 -2.43 -13.20 -12.45
N GLY A 167 -2.03 -11.97 -12.76
CA GLY A 167 -0.69 -11.66 -13.23
C GLY A 167 -0.51 -11.96 -14.72
N GLY A 168 0.72 -11.78 -15.19
CA GLY A 168 1.08 -11.97 -16.59
C GLY A 168 2.56 -12.21 -16.76
N VAL A 169 3.07 -12.07 -17.98
CA VAL A 169 4.50 -12.14 -18.29
C VAL A 169 4.86 -10.97 -19.20
N LEU A 170 5.92 -10.24 -18.84
CA LEU A 170 6.50 -9.18 -19.66
C LEU A 170 7.59 -9.76 -20.57
N ALA A 171 7.85 -9.07 -21.69
CA ALA A 171 8.78 -9.54 -22.74
C ALA A 171 10.22 -9.75 -22.25
N ASP A 172 10.62 -9.07 -21.17
CA ASP A 172 11.95 -9.16 -20.57
C ASP A 172 12.07 -10.24 -19.47
N GLY A 173 11.05 -11.10 -19.34
CA GLY A 173 11.00 -12.18 -18.37
C GLY A 173 10.64 -11.75 -16.95
N ARG A 174 10.32 -10.46 -16.71
CA ARG A 174 9.64 -10.04 -15.48
C ARG A 174 8.17 -10.45 -15.55
N TYR A 175 7.55 -10.72 -14.41
CA TYR A 175 6.13 -11.10 -14.36
C TYR A 175 5.38 -10.21 -13.37
N PRO A 176 4.26 -9.58 -13.78
CA PRO A 176 3.35 -8.92 -12.86
C PRO A 176 2.77 -9.98 -11.92
N PRO A 177 2.87 -9.78 -10.58
CA PRO A 177 2.43 -10.78 -9.63
C PRO A 177 0.91 -10.91 -9.60
N ARG A 178 0.45 -12.06 -9.09
CA ARG A 178 -0.94 -12.24 -8.65
C ARG A 178 -1.29 -11.28 -7.52
N LEU A 179 -2.53 -10.78 -7.53
CA LEU A 179 -3.02 -9.82 -6.54
C LEU A 179 -3.79 -10.47 -5.37
N ASP A 180 -4.03 -11.79 -5.42
CA ASP A 180 -4.81 -12.54 -4.41
C ASP A 180 -4.33 -12.31 -2.96
N GLY A 181 -3.01 -12.26 -2.76
CA GLY A 181 -2.39 -12.10 -1.44
C GLY A 181 -2.04 -10.66 -1.05
N ALA A 182 -2.39 -9.66 -1.87
CA ALA A 182 -2.11 -8.26 -1.55
C ALA A 182 -3.13 -7.70 -0.55
N THR A 183 -2.66 -6.97 0.46
CA THR A 183 -3.56 -6.20 1.34
C THR A 183 -4.03 -4.92 0.64
N PRO A 184 -5.17 -4.33 1.02
CA PRO A 184 -5.62 -3.04 0.49
C PRO A 184 -4.54 -1.94 0.58
N THR A 185 -3.84 -1.85 1.71
CA THR A 185 -2.73 -0.90 1.89
C THR A 185 -1.58 -1.18 0.94
N GLN A 186 -1.24 -2.46 0.70
CA GLN A 186 -0.23 -2.83 -0.29
C GLN A 186 -0.66 -2.47 -1.72
N MET A 187 -1.94 -2.66 -2.07
CA MET A 187 -2.45 -2.28 -3.39
C MET A 187 -2.42 -0.75 -3.57
N TYR A 188 -2.84 0.01 -2.56
CA TYR A 188 -2.82 1.46 -2.59
C TYR A 188 -1.40 2.01 -2.74
N THR A 189 -0.48 1.52 -1.91
CA THR A 189 0.93 1.93 -1.94
C THR A 189 1.65 1.45 -3.20
N ALA A 190 1.27 0.32 -3.80
CA ALA A 190 1.76 -0.08 -5.12
C ALA A 190 1.38 0.93 -6.21
N MET A 191 0.13 1.38 -6.24
CA MET A 191 -0.34 2.39 -7.19
C MET A 191 0.41 3.71 -7.00
N LEU A 192 0.66 4.13 -5.76
CA LEU A 192 1.42 5.34 -5.47
C LEU A 192 2.91 5.25 -5.81
N SER A 193 3.54 4.10 -5.61
CA SER A 193 5.00 3.97 -5.72
C SER A 193 5.49 3.43 -7.07
N GLY A 194 4.63 2.79 -7.86
CA GLY A 194 5.00 2.22 -9.17
C GLY A 194 6.15 1.22 -9.08
N PRO A 195 5.98 0.07 -8.39
CA PRO A 195 7.08 -0.87 -8.17
C PRO A 195 7.54 -1.55 -9.47
N MET A 196 8.86 -1.65 -9.63
CA MET A 196 9.54 -2.27 -10.77
C MET A 196 9.20 -1.63 -12.13
N ALA A 197 8.31 -2.26 -12.90
CA ALA A 197 7.87 -1.80 -14.23
C ALA A 197 6.43 -1.25 -14.19
N MET A 198 5.79 -1.26 -13.02
CA MET A 198 4.46 -0.68 -12.84
C MET A 198 4.59 0.86 -12.87
N PRO A 199 3.79 1.58 -13.67
CA PRO A 199 3.81 3.03 -13.67
C PRO A 199 3.33 3.60 -12.34
N VAL A 200 3.77 4.81 -12.01
CA VAL A 200 3.29 5.56 -10.86
C VAL A 200 1.93 6.17 -11.18
N PHE A 201 0.92 5.85 -10.38
CA PHE A 201 -0.41 6.46 -10.43
C PHE A 201 -0.53 7.49 -9.31
N SER A 202 -0.10 8.72 -9.58
CA SER A 202 -0.22 9.84 -8.64
C SER A 202 -1.68 10.18 -8.36
N ASP A 203 -1.94 10.97 -7.32
CA ASP A 203 -3.30 11.44 -7.00
C ASP A 203 -3.89 12.39 -8.07
N GLN A 204 -3.07 12.84 -9.03
CA GLN A 204 -3.53 13.59 -10.20
C GLN A 204 -4.00 12.69 -11.35
N GLN A 205 -3.48 11.45 -11.42
CA GLN A 205 -3.85 10.49 -12.46
C GLN A 205 -5.00 9.59 -12.01
N LEU A 206 -4.96 9.14 -10.75
CA LEU A 206 -6.04 8.41 -10.10
C LEU A 206 -6.24 9.02 -8.71
N THR A 207 -7.40 9.60 -8.48
CA THR A 207 -7.79 10.16 -7.18
C THR A 207 -7.76 9.08 -6.08
N PRO A 208 -7.66 9.48 -4.81
CA PRO A 208 -7.74 8.54 -3.69
C PRO A 208 -8.99 7.66 -3.72
N GLU A 209 -10.14 8.21 -4.09
CA GLU A 209 -11.40 7.49 -4.24
C GLU A 209 -11.35 6.47 -5.37
N GLU A 210 -10.85 6.85 -6.55
CA GLU A 210 -10.67 5.94 -7.69
C GLU A 210 -9.72 4.78 -7.36
N LYS A 211 -8.65 5.04 -6.59
CA LYS A 211 -7.75 3.99 -6.08
C LYS A 211 -8.49 3.01 -5.17
N LYS A 212 -9.35 3.52 -4.27
CA LYS A 212 -10.16 2.68 -3.39
C LYS A 212 -11.16 1.83 -4.17
N ASP A 213 -11.79 2.39 -5.21
CA ASP A 213 -12.70 1.65 -6.09
C ASP A 213 -11.96 0.55 -6.85
N ILE A 214 -10.76 0.83 -7.39
CA ILE A 214 -9.91 -0.20 -8.01
C ILE A 214 -9.60 -1.33 -7.01
N ILE A 215 -9.27 -0.99 -5.76
CA ILE A 215 -9.05 -1.98 -4.70
C ILE A 215 -10.32 -2.79 -4.44
N ALA A 216 -11.49 -2.15 -4.41
CA ALA A 216 -12.78 -2.83 -4.25
C ALA A 216 -13.02 -3.86 -5.36
N TYR A 217 -12.70 -3.49 -6.61
CA TYR A 217 -12.76 -4.42 -7.73
C TYR A 217 -11.80 -5.60 -7.58
N VAL A 218 -10.52 -5.34 -7.28
CA VAL A 218 -9.54 -6.43 -7.12
C VAL A 218 -9.96 -7.37 -5.98
N VAL A 219 -10.47 -6.84 -4.87
CA VAL A 219 -10.98 -7.64 -3.74
C VAL A 219 -12.22 -8.46 -4.14
N SER A 220 -13.10 -7.91 -5.00
CA SER A 220 -14.30 -8.61 -5.43
C SER A 220 -14.03 -9.75 -6.40
N VAL A 221 -12.96 -9.68 -7.20
CA VAL A 221 -12.65 -10.71 -8.22
C VAL A 221 -11.53 -11.68 -7.84
N ARG A 222 -10.72 -11.38 -6.83
CA ARG A 222 -9.60 -12.25 -6.43
C ARG A 222 -10.03 -13.59 -5.84
N GLY A 223 -9.10 -14.55 -5.82
CA GLY A 223 -9.29 -15.80 -5.09
C GLY A 223 -10.25 -16.79 -5.78
N GLN A 224 -11.43 -17.04 -5.23
CA GLN A 224 -12.51 -17.81 -5.87
C GLN A 224 -13.79 -16.98 -5.98
N ASN A 225 -13.68 -15.67 -5.76
CA ASN A 225 -14.84 -14.78 -5.72
C ASN A 225 -15.43 -14.54 -7.12
N ASN A 226 -14.67 -14.84 -8.18
CA ASN A 226 -15.09 -14.69 -9.58
C ASN A 226 -15.38 -16.03 -10.28
N ALA A 227 -15.99 -16.99 -9.56
CA ALA A 227 -16.28 -18.33 -10.06
C ALA A 227 -17.78 -18.71 -10.01
N PRO A 228 -18.71 -17.89 -10.55
CA PRO A 228 -20.16 -18.14 -10.43
C PRO A 228 -20.65 -19.41 -11.17
N GLY A 229 -19.88 -19.90 -12.16
CA GLY A 229 -20.25 -21.03 -13.02
C GLY A 229 -19.57 -22.37 -12.68
N GLY A 230 -18.86 -22.46 -11.55
CA GLY A 230 -18.07 -23.63 -11.18
C GLY A 230 -16.58 -23.35 -11.18
N PHE A 231 -15.76 -24.37 -11.40
CA PHE A 231 -14.31 -24.26 -11.18
C PHE A 231 -13.65 -23.29 -12.17
N GLY A 232 -13.02 -22.22 -11.68
CA GLY A 232 -12.49 -21.13 -12.52
C GLY A 232 -11.25 -21.44 -13.37
N LEU A 233 -10.69 -22.66 -13.32
CA LEU A 233 -9.53 -23.11 -14.12
C LEU A 233 -8.34 -22.12 -14.14
N GLY A 234 -8.06 -21.50 -12.99
CA GLY A 234 -6.99 -20.50 -12.85
C GLY A 234 -7.33 -19.10 -13.35
N GLU A 235 -8.54 -18.89 -13.89
CA GLU A 235 -9.11 -17.63 -14.39
C GLU A 235 -8.27 -16.94 -15.46
N LEU A 236 -7.57 -17.74 -16.28
CA LEU A 236 -6.82 -17.26 -17.44
C LEU A 236 -7.66 -17.26 -18.72
N GLY A 237 -8.96 -17.57 -18.59
CA GLY A 237 -9.95 -17.59 -19.66
C GLY A 237 -9.73 -18.71 -20.68
N PRO A 238 -9.83 -18.42 -22.00
CA PRO A 238 -9.99 -19.44 -23.03
C PRO A 238 -8.80 -20.39 -23.16
N SER A 239 -7.63 -20.01 -22.67
CA SER A 239 -6.42 -20.86 -22.75
C SER A 239 -6.55 -22.09 -21.86
N THR A 240 -6.87 -21.90 -20.57
CA THR A 240 -7.00 -23.03 -19.63
C THR A 240 -8.30 -23.79 -19.86
N GLU A 241 -9.37 -23.08 -20.21
CA GLU A 241 -10.64 -23.69 -20.63
C GLU A 241 -10.46 -24.58 -21.87
N GLY A 242 -9.74 -24.11 -22.89
CA GLY A 242 -9.48 -24.87 -24.11
C GLY A 242 -8.66 -26.14 -23.87
N VAL A 243 -7.62 -26.07 -23.04
CA VAL A 243 -6.83 -27.25 -22.65
C VAL A 243 -7.71 -28.29 -21.96
N ILE A 244 -8.61 -27.87 -21.09
CA ILE A 244 -9.49 -28.78 -20.35
C ILE A 244 -10.59 -29.35 -21.23
N ALA A 245 -11.18 -28.52 -22.10
CA ALA A 245 -12.12 -28.99 -23.11
C ALA A 245 -11.50 -30.05 -24.03
N PHE A 246 -10.23 -29.87 -24.40
CA PHE A 246 -9.50 -30.83 -25.24
C PHE A 246 -9.10 -32.08 -24.46
N VAL A 247 -8.42 -31.95 -23.32
CA VAL A 247 -7.88 -33.10 -22.58
C VAL A 247 -8.98 -33.90 -21.91
N VAL A 248 -9.93 -33.25 -21.24
CA VAL A 248 -10.98 -33.93 -20.48
C VAL A 248 -12.21 -34.16 -21.36
N GLY A 249 -12.68 -33.11 -22.04
CA GLY A 249 -13.87 -33.17 -22.87
C GLY A 249 -13.70 -34.13 -24.05
N LEU A 250 -12.68 -33.94 -24.88
CA LEU A 250 -12.44 -34.81 -26.03
C LEU A 250 -12.09 -36.24 -25.61
N ALA A 251 -11.26 -36.44 -24.58
CA ALA A 251 -10.94 -37.80 -24.12
C ALA A 251 -12.20 -38.55 -23.62
N THR A 252 -13.10 -37.85 -22.94
CA THR A 252 -14.38 -38.42 -22.48
C THR A 252 -15.27 -38.78 -23.68
N LEU A 253 -15.39 -37.88 -24.66
CA LEU A 253 -16.15 -38.14 -25.88
C LEU A 253 -15.59 -39.33 -26.67
N VAL A 254 -14.27 -39.40 -26.85
CA VAL A 254 -13.59 -40.52 -27.52
C VAL A 254 -13.78 -41.83 -26.75
N GLY A 255 -13.64 -41.80 -25.42
CA GLY A 255 -13.86 -42.97 -24.58
C GLY A 255 -15.28 -43.51 -24.64
N VAL A 256 -16.28 -42.62 -24.60
CA VAL A 256 -17.69 -42.99 -24.77
C VAL A 256 -17.96 -43.54 -26.16
N ALA A 257 -17.43 -42.90 -27.22
CA ALA A 257 -17.60 -43.37 -28.60
C ALA A 257 -16.99 -44.76 -28.79
N ALA A 258 -15.78 -45.01 -28.29
CA ALA A 258 -15.14 -46.32 -28.34
C ALA A 258 -15.92 -47.39 -27.56
N TRP A 259 -16.48 -47.04 -26.40
CA TRP A 259 -17.30 -47.95 -25.60
C TRP A 259 -18.62 -48.31 -26.28
N ILE A 260 -19.30 -47.34 -26.91
CA ILE A 260 -20.52 -47.58 -27.69
C ILE A 260 -20.17 -48.48 -28.89
N GLY A 261 -19.12 -48.13 -29.64
CA GLY A 261 -18.70 -48.90 -30.82
C GLY A 261 -18.25 -50.33 -30.51
N ALA A 262 -17.73 -50.60 -29.31
CA ALA A 262 -17.37 -51.96 -28.89
C ALA A 262 -18.58 -52.84 -28.54
N ARG A 263 -19.79 -52.27 -28.42
CA ARG A 263 -21.03 -52.98 -28.05
C ARG A 263 -22.01 -53.16 -29.22
N THR A 264 -21.68 -52.62 -30.39
CA THR A 264 -22.37 -52.83 -31.67
C THR A 264 -21.63 -53.87 -32.49
#